data_AF-A0A1Y3CPX0-F1
#
_entry.id   AF-A0A1Y3CPX0-F1
#
_cell.length_a   1.000
_cell.length_b   1.000
_cell.length_c   1.000
_cell.angle_alpha   90.00
_cell.angle_beta   90.00
_cell.angle_gamma   90.00
#
_symmetry.space_group_name_H-M   'P 1'
#
loop_
_entity.id
_entity.type
_entity.pdbx_description
1 polymer ?
#
loop_
_entity_poly.entity_id
_entity_poly.type
_entity_poly.pdbx_seq_one_letter_code
_entity_poly.pdbx_strand_id
1 'polypeptide(L)'
;MNNRINVFLQCSAITACLLGATSSYADIRTASKIYNNPASAVKVTRCQGDQYCNAFYGLSKEWQIIPKNYKLSGYNLRSFIAENDGYGLNRGFSPPYKKHASEILDAGDVTFNENARNDADRLVFVKGLAVLQYLEHQK
;
A
#
# COMPACT_ATOMS: atom_id res chain seq x y z
N MET A 1 -46.37 -56.40 1.12
CA MET A 1 -45.23 -57.20 0.62
C MET A 1 -44.46 -56.38 -0.41
N ASN A 2 -43.17 -56.15 -0.13
CA ASN A 2 -42.06 -55.69 -0.99
C ASN A 2 -42.22 -54.40 -1.83
N ASN A 3 -41.56 -53.31 -1.43
CA ASN A 3 -40.15 -52.92 -1.69
C ASN A 3 -39.95 -52.40 -3.11
N ARG A 4 -39.67 -51.09 -3.26
CA ARG A 4 -38.51 -50.52 -3.97
C ARG A 4 -38.25 -49.08 -3.47
N ILE A 5 -37.21 -48.93 -2.67
CA ILE A 5 -36.56 -47.65 -2.36
C ILE A 5 -35.65 -47.34 -3.55
N ASN A 6 -35.80 -46.17 -4.16
CA ASN A 6 -34.79 -45.59 -5.04
C ASN A 6 -34.48 -44.17 -4.57
N VAL A 7 -33.28 -44.02 -4.02
CA VAL A 7 -32.63 -42.76 -3.68
C VAL A 7 -32.25 -42.04 -4.96
N PHE A 8 -32.62 -40.76 -5.09
CA PHE A 8 -31.87 -39.80 -5.90
C PHE A 8 -31.86 -38.44 -5.19
N LEU A 9 -30.79 -38.24 -4.43
CA LEU A 9 -30.24 -36.93 -4.04
C LEU A 9 -29.83 -36.17 -5.30
N GLN A 10 -30.42 -35.00 -5.59
CA GLN A 10 -29.79 -34.05 -6.51
C GLN A 10 -30.08 -32.58 -6.15
N CYS A 11 -28.96 -31.88 -5.95
CA CYS A 11 -28.69 -30.49 -6.33
C CYS A 11 -29.17 -29.35 -5.44
N SER A 12 -28.35 -29.10 -4.42
CA SER A 12 -28.08 -27.77 -3.85
C SER A 12 -27.77 -26.75 -4.96
N ALA A 13 -28.60 -25.73 -5.13
CA ALA A 13 -28.21 -24.51 -5.81
C ALA A 13 -27.67 -23.53 -4.76
N ILE A 14 -26.35 -23.55 -4.55
CA ILE A 14 -25.66 -22.52 -3.77
C ILE A 14 -25.61 -21.29 -4.67
N THR A 15 -26.51 -20.34 -4.45
CA THR A 15 -26.48 -19.04 -5.11
C THR A 15 -25.17 -18.35 -4.73
N ALA A 16 -24.28 -18.20 -5.72
CA ALA A 16 -23.01 -17.52 -5.57
C ALA A 16 -23.24 -16.06 -5.21
N CYS A 17 -22.91 -15.66 -3.98
CA CYS A 17 -22.72 -14.26 -3.65
C CYS A 17 -21.53 -13.73 -4.46
N LEU A 18 -21.80 -12.99 -5.52
CA LEU A 18 -20.86 -12.06 -6.14
C LEU A 18 -20.51 -11.00 -5.08
N LEU A 19 -19.53 -11.31 -4.23
CA LEU A 19 -18.85 -10.33 -3.40
C LEU A 19 -18.01 -9.46 -4.34
N GLY A 20 -18.66 -8.47 -4.95
CA GLY A 20 -17.96 -7.32 -5.50
C GLY A 20 -17.16 -6.71 -4.34
N ALA A 21 -15.85 -6.81 -4.40
CA ALA A 21 -14.98 -6.13 -3.46
C ALA A 21 -15.27 -4.63 -3.57
N THR A 22 -16.00 -4.09 -2.59
CA THR A 22 -16.12 -2.65 -2.45
C THR A 22 -14.75 -2.17 -2.01
N SER A 23 -13.91 -1.77 -2.98
CA SER A 23 -12.71 -0.99 -2.74
C SER A 23 -13.16 0.22 -1.91
N SER A 24 -12.81 0.22 -0.63
CA SER A 24 -13.13 1.28 0.30
C SER A 24 -12.56 2.59 -0.27
N TYR A 25 -13.43 3.42 -0.85
CA TYR A 25 -13.10 4.79 -1.27
C TYR A 25 -12.59 5.66 -0.09
N ALA A 26 -12.70 5.17 1.14
CA ALA A 26 -12.19 5.84 2.33
C ALA A 26 -10.65 5.79 2.43
N ASP A 27 -10.01 4.72 1.95
CA ASP A 27 -8.57 4.50 2.21
C ASP A 27 -7.68 5.38 1.33
N ILE A 28 -8.05 5.62 0.06
CA ILE A 28 -7.29 6.52 -0.82
C ILE A 28 -7.41 7.99 -0.40
N ARG A 29 -8.51 8.38 0.25
CA ARG A 29 -8.74 9.76 0.70
C ARG A 29 -7.76 10.13 1.81
N THR A 30 -7.50 9.23 2.74
CA THR A 30 -6.52 9.43 3.81
C THR A 30 -5.11 9.62 3.24
N ALA A 31 -4.68 8.70 2.37
CA ALA A 31 -3.38 8.79 1.71
C ALA A 31 -3.23 10.09 0.89
N SER A 32 -4.27 10.47 0.16
CA SER A 32 -4.31 11.72 -0.62
C SER A 32 -4.25 12.96 0.26
N LYS A 33 -4.90 12.95 1.44
CA LYS A 33 -4.85 14.05 2.40
C LYS A 33 -3.43 14.25 2.95
N ILE A 34 -2.77 13.16 3.35
CA ILE A 34 -1.38 13.19 3.84
C ILE A 34 -0.45 13.66 2.73
N TYR A 35 -0.58 13.10 1.53
CA TYR A 35 0.23 13.46 0.37
C TYR A 35 0.14 14.96 0.03
N ASN A 36 -1.08 15.52 -0.03
CA ASN A 36 -1.28 16.93 -0.41
C ASN A 36 -1.05 17.91 0.76
N ASN A 37 -1.08 17.43 2.01
CA ASN A 37 -0.83 18.24 3.20
C ASN A 37 -0.01 17.43 4.23
N PRO A 38 1.33 17.41 4.11
CA PRO A 38 2.21 16.65 5.00
C PRO A 38 2.01 16.96 6.49
N ALA A 39 1.69 18.22 6.83
CA ALA A 39 1.42 18.65 8.20
C ALA A 39 0.20 17.97 8.84
N SER A 40 -0.67 17.34 8.05
CA SER A 40 -1.81 16.58 8.55
C SER A 40 -1.46 15.19 9.08
N ALA A 41 -0.23 14.71 8.84
CA ALA A 41 0.23 13.43 9.32
C ALA A 41 0.40 13.40 10.85
N VAL A 42 0.15 12.24 11.45
CA VAL A 42 0.39 12.02 12.88
C VAL A 42 1.89 12.06 13.15
N LYS A 43 2.29 12.80 14.18
CA LYS A 43 3.68 12.88 14.61
C LYS A 43 4.12 11.55 15.22
N VAL A 44 5.27 11.04 14.79
CA VAL A 44 5.91 9.86 15.37
C VAL A 44 7.30 10.20 15.89
N THR A 45 7.67 9.60 17.02
CA THR A 45 8.96 9.85 17.69
C THR A 45 10.15 9.65 16.75
N ARG A 46 10.06 8.67 15.84
CA ARG A 46 11.12 8.36 14.89
C ARG A 46 11.50 9.53 13.98
N CYS A 47 10.55 10.42 13.70
CA CYS A 47 10.68 11.56 12.79
C CYS A 47 11.00 12.88 13.50
N GLN A 48 11.07 12.90 14.84
CA GLN A 48 11.50 14.08 15.62
C GLN A 48 10.78 15.39 15.28
N GLY A 49 9.52 15.31 14.84
CA GLY A 49 8.72 16.48 14.46
C GLY A 49 8.85 16.92 13.00
N ASP A 50 9.70 16.30 12.19
CA ASP A 50 9.77 16.53 10.74
C ASP A 50 8.45 16.12 10.08
N GLN A 51 7.74 17.09 9.50
CA GLN A 51 6.42 16.86 8.89
C GLN A 51 6.48 15.94 7.67
N TYR A 52 7.55 15.96 6.89
CA TYR A 52 7.70 15.17 5.68
C TYR A 52 8.02 13.72 6.02
N CYS A 53 8.88 13.48 7.02
CA CYS A 53 9.10 12.15 7.58
C CYS A 53 7.80 11.59 8.19
N ASN A 54 7.06 12.40 8.96
CA ASN A 54 5.78 11.98 9.52
C ASN A 54 4.77 11.63 8.41
N ALA A 55 4.74 12.42 7.34
CA ALA A 55 3.91 12.14 6.17
C ALA A 55 4.33 10.84 5.48
N PHE A 56 5.62 10.62 5.25
CA PHE A 56 6.12 9.38 4.67
C PHE A 56 5.75 8.16 5.53
N TYR A 57 5.95 8.25 6.85
CA TYR A 57 5.53 7.21 7.79
C TYR A 57 4.02 6.98 7.70
N GLY A 58 3.21 8.05 7.68
CA GLY A 58 1.76 7.96 7.51
C GLY A 58 1.36 7.26 6.22
N LEU A 59 1.95 7.64 5.07
CA LEU A 59 1.73 6.99 3.79
C LEU A 59 2.09 5.50 3.83
N SER A 60 3.17 5.11 4.51
CA SER A 60 3.56 3.70 4.66
C SER A 60 2.48 2.84 5.34
N LYS A 61 1.63 3.44 6.20
CA LYS A 61 0.51 2.75 6.86
C LYS A 61 -0.63 2.47 5.88
N GLU A 62 -0.76 3.30 4.85
CA GLU A 62 -1.81 3.22 3.83
C GLU A 62 -1.45 2.28 2.67
N TRP A 63 -0.40 1.45 2.76
CA TRP A 63 0.03 0.56 1.69
C TRP A 63 -1.06 -0.38 1.13
N GLN A 64 -2.09 -0.64 1.91
CA GLN A 64 -3.21 -1.50 1.50
C GLN A 64 -4.10 -0.85 0.44
N ILE A 65 -3.99 0.46 0.18
CA ILE A 65 -4.71 1.14 -0.90
C ILE A 65 -4.31 0.65 -2.30
N ILE A 66 -3.09 0.10 -2.45
CA ILE A 66 -2.59 -0.42 -3.71
C ILE A 66 -3.37 -1.71 -4.00
N PRO A 67 -4.07 -1.91 -5.13
CA PRO A 67 -4.76 -3.19 -5.40
C PRO A 67 -3.79 -4.38 -5.45
N LYS A 68 -4.25 -5.59 -5.06
CA LYS A 68 -3.40 -6.81 -5.03
C LYS A 68 -2.77 -7.16 -6.39
N ASN A 69 -3.50 -6.86 -7.46
CA ASN A 69 -3.14 -7.12 -8.86
C ASN A 69 -2.65 -5.86 -9.60
N TYR A 70 -2.42 -4.75 -8.90
CA TYR A 70 -1.92 -3.53 -9.52
C TYR A 70 -0.52 -3.75 -10.06
N LYS A 71 -0.29 -3.31 -11.31
CA LYS A 71 1.01 -3.35 -11.96
C LYS A 71 1.42 -1.94 -12.36
N LEU A 72 2.61 -1.52 -11.94
CA LEU A 72 3.26 -0.32 -12.43
C LEU A 72 4.36 -0.75 -13.40
N SER A 73 4.30 -0.31 -14.65
CA SER A 73 5.31 -0.62 -15.67
C SER A 73 5.68 -2.12 -15.76
N GLY A 74 4.69 -3.01 -15.59
CA GLY A 74 4.83 -4.47 -15.71
C GLY A 74 5.13 -5.23 -14.42
N TYR A 75 5.53 -4.56 -13.34
CA TYR A 75 5.82 -5.20 -12.04
C TYR A 75 4.71 -4.95 -11.00
N ASN A 76 4.54 -5.86 -10.04
CA ASN A 76 3.57 -5.73 -8.96
C ASN A 76 4.19 -4.99 -7.77
N LEU A 77 3.68 -3.79 -7.44
CA LEU A 77 4.22 -3.01 -6.31
C LEU A 77 4.17 -3.77 -4.97
N ARG A 78 3.17 -4.63 -4.75
CA ARG A 78 3.05 -5.39 -3.51
C ARG A 78 4.05 -6.55 -3.40
N SER A 79 4.68 -7.00 -4.48
CA SER A 79 5.74 -8.03 -4.36
C SER A 79 6.96 -7.46 -3.65
N PHE A 80 7.38 -6.23 -3.98
CA PHE A 80 8.46 -5.55 -3.26
C PHE A 80 8.17 -5.39 -1.77
N ILE A 81 6.92 -5.08 -1.39
CA ILE A 81 6.50 -5.01 0.02
C ILE A 81 6.61 -6.39 0.69
N ALA A 82 6.20 -7.46 0.01
CA ALA A 82 6.26 -8.82 0.55
C ALA A 82 7.71 -9.32 0.74
N GLU A 83 8.60 -8.90 -0.16
CA GLU A 83 10.03 -9.25 -0.17
C GLU A 83 10.89 -8.29 0.66
N ASN A 84 10.31 -7.18 1.15
CA ASN A 84 11.03 -6.06 1.76
C ASN A 84 12.15 -5.49 0.86
N ASP A 85 11.97 -5.54 -0.46
CA ASP A 85 12.96 -5.08 -1.44
C ASP A 85 12.77 -3.59 -1.79
N GLY A 86 13.30 -2.74 -0.92
CA GLY A 86 13.33 -1.28 -1.16
C GLY A 86 14.30 -0.86 -2.26
N TYR A 87 15.38 -1.61 -2.46
CA TYR A 87 16.42 -1.28 -3.43
C TYR A 87 15.94 -1.50 -4.88
N GLY A 88 15.30 -2.65 -5.15
CA GLY A 88 14.65 -2.91 -6.43
C GLY A 88 13.55 -1.91 -6.73
N LEU A 89 12.72 -1.59 -5.74
CA LEU A 89 11.64 -0.63 -5.88
C LEU A 89 12.13 0.80 -6.16
N ASN A 90 13.20 1.24 -5.48
CA ASN A 90 13.74 2.60 -5.63
C ASN A 90 14.43 2.79 -6.99
N ARG A 91 15.16 1.79 -7.49
CA ARG A 91 15.81 1.86 -8.82
C ARG A 91 14.83 2.06 -9.98
N GLY A 92 13.60 1.57 -9.84
CA GLY A 92 12.55 1.74 -10.84
C GLY A 92 11.76 3.05 -10.71
N PHE A 93 12.03 3.86 -9.67
CA PHE A 93 11.23 5.04 -9.38
C PHE A 93 11.80 6.30 -10.04
N SER A 94 11.01 6.93 -10.88
CA SER A 94 11.29 8.32 -11.26
C SER A 94 10.91 9.24 -10.11
N PRO A 95 11.73 10.26 -9.79
CA PRO A 95 11.43 11.20 -8.71
C PRO A 95 10.05 11.84 -8.88
N PRO A 96 9.31 12.09 -7.78
CA PRO A 96 8.02 12.78 -7.83
C PRO A 96 8.14 14.14 -8.50
N TYR A 97 7.12 14.54 -9.28
CA TYR A 97 7.13 15.82 -10.00
C TYR A 97 6.86 17.01 -9.06
N LYS A 98 6.07 16.80 -8.01
CA LYS A 98 5.70 17.85 -7.06
C LYS A 98 6.76 17.98 -5.97
N LYS A 99 7.21 19.21 -5.70
CA LYS A 99 8.20 19.53 -4.66
C LYS A 99 7.92 18.86 -3.31
N HIS A 100 6.69 18.95 -2.79
CA HIS A 100 6.35 18.34 -1.51
C HIS A 100 6.44 16.82 -1.53
N ALA A 101 6.19 16.16 -2.67
CA ALA A 101 6.32 14.72 -2.77
C ALA A 101 7.78 14.28 -2.81
N SER A 102 8.65 15.08 -3.44
CA SER A 102 10.11 14.91 -3.33
C SER A 102 10.57 15.07 -1.88
N GLU A 103 10.10 16.12 -1.18
CA GLU A 103 10.44 16.33 0.24
C GLU A 103 9.95 15.17 1.14
N ILE A 104 8.75 14.62 0.90
CA ILE A 104 8.25 13.41 1.58
C ILE A 104 9.17 12.22 1.30
N LEU A 105 9.53 11.99 0.03
CA LEU A 105 10.43 10.90 -0.37
C LEU A 105 11.78 11.02 0.33
N ASP A 106 12.42 12.18 0.23
CA ASP A 106 13.76 12.43 0.77
C ASP A 106 13.79 12.22 2.30
N ALA A 107 12.80 12.77 3.03
CA ALA A 107 12.71 12.58 4.47
C ALA A 107 12.49 11.10 4.87
N GLY A 108 11.73 10.37 4.05
CA GLY A 108 11.52 8.93 4.19
C GLY A 108 12.78 8.12 3.92
N ASP A 109 13.51 8.45 2.84
CA ASP A 109 14.75 7.81 2.43
C ASP A 109 15.82 7.99 3.50
N VAL A 110 16.07 9.23 3.93
CA VAL A 110 17.01 9.54 5.02
C VAL A 110 16.66 8.76 6.29
N THR A 111 15.39 8.73 6.69
CA THR A 111 15.01 8.17 7.99
C THR A 111 14.90 6.64 7.99
N PHE A 112 14.24 6.07 6.98
CA PHE A 112 13.80 4.68 6.97
C PHE A 112 14.59 3.81 5.98
N ASN A 113 15.43 4.40 5.12
CA ASN A 113 16.35 3.70 4.24
C ASN A 113 17.80 3.91 4.70
N GLU A 114 18.36 5.11 4.56
CA GLU A 114 19.76 5.39 4.86
C GLU A 114 20.09 5.14 6.34
N ASN A 115 19.25 5.65 7.24
CA ASN A 115 19.42 5.50 8.69
C ASN A 115 18.51 4.40 9.28
N ALA A 116 18.14 3.40 8.49
CA ALA A 116 17.28 2.31 8.96
C ALA A 116 17.95 1.55 10.13
N ARG A 117 17.23 1.36 11.24
CA ARG A 117 17.77 0.67 12.42
C ARG A 117 17.59 -0.84 12.37
N ASN A 118 16.65 -1.33 11.55
CA ASN A 118 16.28 -2.73 11.42
C ASN A 118 15.37 -2.94 10.19
N ASP A 119 14.97 -4.18 9.95
CA ASP A 119 14.07 -4.56 8.85
C ASP A 119 12.68 -3.91 8.95
N ALA A 120 12.23 -3.54 10.14
CA ALA A 120 10.95 -2.86 10.30
C ALA A 120 11.03 -1.40 9.81
N ASP A 121 12.14 -0.70 10.07
CA ASP A 121 12.39 0.62 9.47
C ASP A 121 12.49 0.47 7.94
N ARG A 122 13.19 -0.55 7.42
CA ARG A 122 13.24 -0.82 5.98
C ARG A 122 11.85 -1.08 5.39
N LEU A 123 11.01 -1.86 6.06
CA LEU A 123 9.65 -2.15 5.60
C LEU A 123 8.76 -0.90 5.56
N VAL A 124 8.97 0.06 6.48
CA VAL A 124 8.34 1.37 6.39
C VAL A 124 8.77 2.08 5.11
N PHE A 125 10.07 2.06 4.78
CA PHE A 125 10.57 2.63 3.54
C PHE A 125 9.91 2.01 2.30
N VAL A 126 9.93 0.68 2.18
CA VAL A 126 9.35 -0.01 1.01
C VAL A 126 7.86 0.30 0.84
N LYS A 127 7.09 0.27 1.94
CA LYS A 127 5.67 0.58 1.92
C LYS A 127 5.40 2.04 1.55
N GLY A 128 6.12 2.98 2.15
CA GLY A 128 5.96 4.41 1.89
C GLY A 128 6.31 4.75 0.44
N LEU A 129 7.41 4.20 -0.06
CA LEU A 129 7.83 4.35 -1.46
C LEU A 129 6.76 3.79 -2.40
N ALA A 130 6.27 2.57 -2.18
CA ALA A 130 5.24 1.96 -3.03
C ALA A 130 3.95 2.80 -3.07
N VAL A 131 3.54 3.36 -1.93
CA VAL A 131 2.36 4.26 -1.86
C VAL A 131 2.61 5.55 -2.60
N LEU A 132 3.79 6.16 -2.48
CA LEU A 132 4.14 7.35 -3.25
C LEU A 132 4.08 7.07 -4.75
N GLN A 133 4.67 5.97 -5.24
CA GLN A 133 4.60 5.65 -6.68
C GLN A 133 3.16 5.43 -7.14
N TYR A 134 2.36 4.73 -6.33
CA TYR A 134 0.95 4.51 -6.63
C TYR A 134 0.20 5.84 -6.76
N LEU A 135 0.33 6.75 -5.79
CA LEU A 135 -0.32 8.05 -5.79
C LEU A 135 0.16 9.00 -6.90
N GLU A 136 1.44 8.93 -7.29
CA GLU A 136 1.97 9.68 -8.43
C GLU A 136 1.39 9.18 -9.75
N HIS A 137 1.09 7.89 -9.88
CA HIS A 137 0.50 7.32 -11.10
C HIS A 137 -1.02 7.50 -11.20
N GLN A 138 -1.72 7.87 -10.12
CA GLN A 138 -3.17 8.16 -10.16
C GLN A 138 -3.50 9.58 -10.67
N LYS A 139 -2.51 10.39 -11.06
CA LYS A 139 -2.66 11.79 -11.50
C LYS A 139 -2.42 11.93 -12.99
#